data_AF-A0A832NND2-F1
#
_entry.id   AF-A0A832NND2-F1
#
_cell.length_a   1.000
_cell.length_b   1.000
_cell.length_c   1.000
_cell.angle_alpha   90.00
_cell.angle_beta   90.00
_cell.angle_gamma   90.00
#
_symmetry.space_group_name_H-M   'P 1'
#
loop_
_entity.id
_entity.type
_entity.pdbx_description
1 polymer ?
#
loop_
_entity_poly.entity_id
_entity_poly.type
_entity_poly.pdbx_seq_one_letter_code
_entity_poly.pdbx_strand_id
1 'polypeptide(L)'
;MAKEEAKEYTEESLARLNLSIDPKVLMEKINYRPEAIEIIEDKLRAFCPIHQDKNFRTFVIDLKSNHFKCHYLQCPGYKGGNLLYLYSIVQKCSLAEAASYWSKTLNIPLEEIKSEKEEVSVPARGTAPAEEGKVSKENHFNKGVSFYTRNLLEEAIKEFELAMQEEPDKELQVHNMLGLCFMKQGSYEKAIEEFKKGLECKGYEEKEYQGLQYNLGRVYEASGKIKEALEIFKELYKKDPKYQDVEQRVKKLEAAEGAPAPRKIKISYV
;
A
#
# COMPACT_ATOMS: atom_id res chain seq x y z
N MET A 1 -16.08 -11.82 -31.04
CA MET A 1 -15.16 -12.56 -30.15
C MET A 1 -15.69 -12.39 -28.74
N ALA A 2 -16.03 -13.49 -28.07
CA ALA A 2 -16.58 -13.46 -26.71
C ALA A 2 -15.57 -12.79 -25.78
N LYS A 3 -16.02 -11.80 -24.99
CA LYS A 3 -15.23 -11.30 -23.86
C LYS A 3 -15.16 -12.46 -22.86
N GLU A 4 -13.99 -13.10 -22.73
CA GLU A 4 -13.74 -14.00 -21.59
C GLU A 4 -14.04 -13.21 -20.31
N GLU A 5 -14.89 -13.77 -19.45
CA GLU A 5 -15.19 -13.18 -18.14
C GLU A 5 -13.86 -13.03 -17.38
N ALA A 6 -13.59 -11.84 -16.87
CA ALA A 6 -12.39 -11.57 -16.09
C ALA A 6 -12.44 -12.43 -14.84
N LYS A 7 -11.59 -13.47 -14.79
CA LYS A 7 -11.51 -14.36 -13.64
C LYS A 7 -10.94 -13.61 -12.46
N GLU A 8 -11.61 -13.67 -11.32
CA GLU A 8 -11.10 -13.17 -10.05
C GLU A 8 -10.90 -14.33 -9.08
N TYR A 9 -9.86 -14.26 -8.25
CA TYR A 9 -9.48 -15.32 -7.31
C TYR A 9 -9.49 -14.81 -5.89
N THR A 10 -9.75 -15.69 -4.93
CA THR A 10 -9.74 -15.35 -3.50
C THR A 10 -8.36 -14.88 -3.04
N GLU A 11 -8.31 -13.96 -2.09
CA GLU A 11 -7.04 -13.45 -1.54
C GLU A 11 -6.19 -14.55 -0.91
N GLU A 12 -6.83 -15.51 -0.24
CA GLU A 12 -6.17 -16.65 0.38
C GLU A 12 -5.48 -17.54 -0.66
N SER A 13 -6.16 -17.85 -1.77
CA SER A 13 -5.57 -18.65 -2.84
C SER A 13 -4.40 -17.93 -3.53
N LEU A 14 -4.50 -16.61 -3.72
CA LEU A 14 -3.42 -15.77 -4.26
C LEU A 14 -2.23 -15.66 -3.28
N ALA A 15 -2.49 -15.52 -1.98
CA ALA A 15 -1.45 -15.46 -0.96
C ALA A 15 -0.69 -16.78 -0.83
N ARG A 16 -1.42 -17.91 -0.76
CA ARG A 16 -0.85 -19.26 -0.78
C ARG A 16 0.02 -19.48 -2.01
N LEU A 17 -0.50 -19.10 -3.18
CA LEU A 17 0.23 -19.23 -4.44
C LEU A 17 1.50 -18.38 -4.42
N ASN A 18 1.40 -17.11 -4.02
CA ASN A 18 2.55 -16.19 -3.97
C ASN A 18 3.67 -16.68 -3.04
N LEU A 19 3.34 -17.17 -1.84
CA LEU A 19 4.32 -17.71 -0.90
C LEU A 19 4.98 -18.99 -1.40
N SER A 20 4.35 -19.69 -2.34
CA SER A 20 4.88 -20.93 -2.94
C SER A 20 5.79 -20.68 -4.15
N ILE A 21 5.84 -19.46 -4.68
CA ILE A 21 6.72 -19.11 -5.80
C ILE A 21 8.15 -18.97 -5.30
N ASP A 22 9.06 -19.78 -5.83
CA ASP A 22 10.49 -19.57 -5.61
C ASP A 22 10.96 -18.31 -6.38
N PRO A 23 11.58 -17.33 -5.69
CA PRO A 23 12.05 -16.10 -6.34
C PRO A 23 13.04 -16.35 -7.48
N LYS A 24 13.92 -17.35 -7.39
CA LYS A 24 14.90 -17.64 -8.46
C LYS A 24 14.19 -18.22 -9.68
N VAL A 25 13.28 -19.17 -9.49
CA VAL A 25 12.48 -19.75 -10.58
C VAL A 25 11.67 -18.69 -11.30
N LEU A 26 11.07 -17.74 -10.55
CA LEU A 26 10.39 -16.60 -11.16
C LEU A 26 11.35 -15.76 -12.02
N MET A 27 12.53 -15.44 -11.49
CA MET A 27 13.51 -14.61 -12.17
C MET A 27 13.99 -15.28 -13.46
N GLU A 28 14.27 -16.59 -13.43
CA GLU A 28 14.56 -17.37 -14.65
C GLU A 28 13.41 -17.29 -15.65
N LYS A 29 12.16 -17.43 -15.19
CA LYS A 29 10.99 -17.43 -16.06
C LYS A 29 10.77 -16.10 -16.78
N ILE A 30 11.10 -14.99 -16.14
CA ILE A 30 11.01 -13.65 -16.76
C ILE A 30 12.26 -13.27 -17.56
N ASN A 31 13.11 -14.27 -17.89
CA ASN A 31 14.37 -14.11 -18.62
C ASN A 31 15.32 -13.09 -17.96
N TYR A 32 15.34 -13.10 -16.64
CA TYR A 32 16.25 -12.27 -15.87
C TYR A 32 17.67 -12.84 -15.90
N ARG A 33 18.69 -11.97 -15.80
CA ARG A 33 20.11 -12.36 -15.82
C ARG A 33 20.56 -12.81 -14.41
N PRO A 34 20.79 -14.11 -14.17
CA PRO A 34 21.09 -14.62 -12.83
C PRO A 34 22.45 -14.17 -12.29
N GLU A 35 23.37 -13.78 -13.16
CA GLU A 35 24.74 -13.36 -12.79
C GLU A 35 24.79 -12.02 -12.04
N ALA A 36 23.67 -11.30 -11.98
CA ALA A 36 23.52 -10.01 -11.30
C ALA A 36 22.76 -10.10 -9.97
N ILE A 37 22.59 -11.31 -9.42
CA ILE A 37 21.85 -11.55 -8.19
C ILE A 37 22.80 -11.67 -7.00
N GLU A 38 22.58 -10.83 -6.00
CA GLU A 38 23.23 -10.91 -4.70
C GLU A 38 22.21 -11.30 -3.64
N ILE A 39 22.46 -12.38 -2.90
CA ILE A 39 21.66 -12.75 -1.73
C ILE A 39 22.39 -12.27 -0.49
N ILE A 40 21.75 -11.42 0.28
CA ILE A 40 22.24 -10.89 1.54
C ILE A 40 21.15 -11.14 2.58
N GLU A 41 21.44 -12.00 3.54
CA GLU A 41 20.48 -12.43 4.57
C GLU A 41 19.17 -12.97 3.95
N ASP A 42 18.05 -12.30 4.21
CA ASP A 42 16.71 -12.63 3.71
C ASP A 42 16.31 -11.80 2.49
N LYS A 43 17.27 -11.16 1.82
CA LYS A 43 17.02 -10.29 0.67
C LYS A 43 17.79 -10.74 -0.55
N LEU A 44 17.07 -10.83 -1.67
CA LEU A 44 17.64 -10.96 -2.99
C LEU A 44 17.71 -9.57 -3.61
N ARG A 45 18.91 -9.10 -3.91
CA ARG A 45 19.15 -7.85 -4.62
C ARG A 45 19.55 -8.16 -6.05
N ALA A 46 18.99 -7.42 -6.98
CA ALA A 46 19.32 -7.54 -8.38
C ALA A 46 19.09 -6.20 -9.11
N PHE A 47 19.43 -6.12 -10.39
CA PHE A 47 18.89 -5.10 -11.28
C PHE A 47 17.38 -5.26 -11.51
N CYS A 48 16.70 -4.16 -11.82
CA CYS A 48 15.27 -4.13 -12.08
C CYS A 48 14.91 -4.95 -13.33
N PRO A 49 14.16 -6.08 -13.20
CA PRO A 49 13.79 -6.93 -14.33
C PRO A 49 12.84 -6.23 -15.32
N ILE A 50 12.12 -5.20 -14.87
CA ILE A 50 11.16 -4.43 -15.67
C ILE A 50 11.88 -3.63 -16.77
N HIS A 51 13.07 -3.09 -16.48
CA HIS A 51 13.69 -2.13 -17.37
C HIS A 51 14.71 -2.71 -18.34
N GLN A 52 15.16 -3.96 -18.16
CA GLN A 52 16.09 -4.73 -19.03
C GLN A 52 17.37 -4.03 -19.57
N ASP A 53 17.56 -2.74 -19.27
CA ASP A 53 18.55 -1.83 -19.84
C ASP A 53 19.71 -1.57 -18.89
N LYS A 54 20.86 -1.18 -19.47
CA LYS A 54 22.18 -0.98 -18.83
C LYS A 54 22.25 0.14 -17.77
N ASN A 55 21.14 0.82 -17.47
CA ASN A 55 21.10 1.79 -16.38
C ASN A 55 20.89 1.03 -15.06
N PHE A 56 21.90 1.04 -14.20
CA PHE A 56 21.93 0.33 -12.92
C PHE A 56 20.76 0.77 -12.01
N ARG A 57 19.65 0.02 -12.04
CA ARG A 57 18.45 0.25 -11.21
C ARG A 57 18.31 -0.90 -10.24
N THR A 58 18.38 -0.63 -8.93
CA THR A 58 18.33 -1.67 -7.92
C THR A 58 16.90 -2.14 -7.63
N PHE A 59 16.79 -3.44 -7.40
CA PHE A 59 15.58 -4.20 -7.14
C PHE A 59 15.84 -5.14 -5.97
N VAL A 60 14.88 -5.26 -5.07
CA VAL A 60 15.00 -6.11 -3.88
C VAL A 60 13.76 -6.97 -3.76
N ILE A 61 13.96 -8.26 -3.52
CA ILE A 61 12.92 -9.20 -3.10
C ILE A 61 13.23 -9.60 -1.65
N ASP A 62 12.24 -9.46 -0.78
CA ASP A 62 12.21 -10.05 0.55
C ASP A 62 11.82 -11.53 0.43
N LEU A 63 12.76 -12.42 0.75
CA LEU A 63 12.62 -13.87 0.55
C LEU A 63 11.66 -14.52 1.54
N LYS A 64 11.32 -13.86 2.66
CA LYS A 64 10.38 -14.40 3.66
C LYS A 64 8.94 -14.18 3.26
N SER A 65 8.67 -13.01 2.69
CA SER A 65 7.32 -12.57 2.36
C SER A 65 7.01 -12.66 0.87
N ASN A 66 8.00 -12.95 0.02
CA ASN A 66 7.85 -12.93 -1.43
C ASN A 66 7.28 -11.59 -1.94
N HIS A 67 7.76 -10.50 -1.33
CA HIS A 67 7.45 -9.13 -1.73
C HIS A 67 8.69 -8.47 -2.33
N PHE A 68 8.47 -7.65 -3.34
CA PHE A 68 9.53 -6.95 -4.04
C PHE A 68 9.37 -5.43 -3.96
N LYS A 69 10.47 -4.72 -4.19
CA LYS A 69 10.49 -3.27 -4.35
C LYS A 69 11.62 -2.83 -5.28
N CYS A 70 11.32 -1.90 -6.18
CA CYS A 70 12.34 -1.17 -6.94
C CYS A 70 12.74 0.11 -6.20
N HIS A 71 14.00 0.54 -6.33
CA HIS A 71 14.47 1.82 -5.77
C HIS A 71 14.41 2.99 -6.76
N TYR A 72 13.75 2.82 -7.90
CA TYR A 72 13.68 3.83 -8.95
C TYR A 72 12.27 4.42 -9.08
N LEU A 73 12.10 5.71 -8.76
CA LEU A 73 10.79 6.38 -8.66
C LEU A 73 9.87 6.23 -9.89
N GLN A 74 10.42 6.26 -11.10
CA GLN A 74 9.60 6.15 -12.33
C GLN A 74 9.30 4.69 -12.70
N CYS A 75 9.84 3.71 -11.96
CA CYS A 75 9.56 2.31 -12.20
C CYS A 75 8.17 1.95 -11.65
N PRO A 76 7.32 1.23 -12.41
CA PRO A 76 6.07 0.70 -11.88
C PRO A 76 6.27 -0.10 -10.57
N GLY A 77 7.34 -0.88 -10.49
CA GLY A 77 7.70 -1.65 -9.30
C GLY A 77 8.26 -0.83 -8.12
N TYR A 78 8.36 0.49 -8.22
CA TYR A 78 8.78 1.36 -7.10
C TYR A 78 7.83 1.29 -5.91
N LYS A 79 6.53 1.20 -6.21
CA LYS A 79 5.48 1.00 -5.21
C LYS A 79 5.60 -0.35 -4.50
N GLY A 80 6.36 -1.27 -5.06
CA GLY A 80 6.50 -2.65 -4.62
C GLY A 80 5.29 -3.51 -4.97
N GLY A 81 5.33 -4.77 -4.58
CA GLY A 81 4.25 -5.73 -4.79
C GLY A 81 4.70 -7.14 -4.46
N ASN A 82 3.88 -8.14 -4.77
CA ASN A 82 4.20 -9.55 -4.57
C ASN A 82 4.74 -10.19 -5.86
N LEU A 83 5.26 -11.41 -5.80
CA LEU A 83 5.87 -12.07 -6.96
C LEU A 83 4.90 -12.31 -8.14
N LEU A 84 3.61 -12.56 -7.86
CA LEU A 84 2.59 -12.65 -8.91
C LEU A 84 2.43 -11.31 -9.64
N TYR A 85 2.45 -10.21 -8.90
CA TYR A 85 2.39 -8.86 -9.46
C TYR A 85 3.67 -8.50 -10.24
N LEU A 86 4.84 -8.97 -9.80
CA LEU A 86 6.07 -8.80 -10.57
C LEU A 86 5.96 -9.48 -11.93
N TYR A 87 5.49 -10.73 -11.93
CA TYR A 87 5.29 -11.50 -13.15
C TYR A 87 4.31 -10.81 -14.09
N SER A 88 3.18 -10.33 -13.56
CA SER A 88 2.16 -9.65 -14.37
C SER A 88 2.69 -8.38 -15.03
N ILE A 89 3.48 -7.57 -14.31
CA ILE A 89 4.12 -6.37 -14.86
C ILE A 89 5.08 -6.75 -16.00
N VAL A 90 5.98 -7.71 -15.77
CA VAL A 90 7.05 -8.02 -16.73
C VAL A 90 6.49 -8.72 -17.97
N GLN A 91 5.51 -9.61 -17.80
CA GLN A 91 4.85 -10.32 -18.90
C GLN A 91 3.72 -9.53 -19.55
N LYS A 92 3.38 -8.36 -19.00
CA LYS A 92 2.28 -7.50 -19.46
C LYS A 92 0.94 -8.24 -19.52
N CYS A 93 0.68 -9.08 -18.54
CA CYS A 93 -0.59 -9.80 -18.38
C CYS A 93 -1.35 -9.32 -17.14
N SER A 94 -2.61 -9.70 -17.02
CA SER A 94 -3.43 -9.46 -15.83
C SER A 94 -2.93 -10.30 -14.63
N LEU A 95 -3.30 -9.88 -13.42
CA LEU A 95 -2.98 -10.66 -12.21
C LEU A 95 -3.66 -12.04 -12.24
N ALA A 96 -4.85 -12.15 -12.82
CA ALA A 96 -5.58 -13.40 -12.99
C ALA A 96 -4.85 -14.38 -13.93
N GLU A 97 -4.30 -13.88 -15.04
CA GLU A 97 -3.48 -14.68 -15.96
C GLU A 97 -2.17 -15.11 -15.30
N ALA A 98 -1.52 -14.22 -14.54
CA ALA A 98 -0.32 -14.54 -13.76
C ALA A 98 -0.62 -15.64 -12.72
N ALA A 99 -1.71 -15.51 -11.97
CA ALA A 99 -2.16 -16.50 -11.00
C ALA A 99 -2.47 -17.84 -11.67
N SER A 100 -3.23 -17.83 -12.77
CA SER A 100 -3.53 -19.05 -13.56
C SER A 100 -2.28 -19.76 -14.03
N TYR A 101 -1.28 -19.02 -14.50
CA TYR A 101 0.00 -19.56 -14.94
C TYR A 101 0.73 -20.27 -13.78
N TRP A 102 0.89 -19.59 -12.65
CA TRP A 102 1.60 -20.12 -11.50
C TRP A 102 0.86 -21.26 -10.81
N SER A 103 -0.47 -21.20 -10.76
CA SER A 103 -1.33 -22.28 -10.28
C SER A 103 -1.10 -23.57 -11.07
N LYS A 104 -1.10 -23.48 -12.40
CA LYS A 104 -0.79 -24.63 -13.27
C LYS A 104 0.65 -25.10 -13.11
N THR A 105 1.60 -24.17 -12.99
CA THR A 105 3.04 -24.47 -12.89
C THR A 105 3.38 -25.19 -11.57
N LEU A 106 2.77 -24.77 -10.47
CA LEU A 106 3.02 -25.30 -9.13
C LEU A 106 2.03 -26.40 -8.73
N ASN A 107 1.03 -26.68 -9.57
CA ASN A 107 -0.08 -27.59 -9.28
C ASN A 107 -0.82 -27.23 -7.97
N ILE A 108 -1.06 -25.93 -7.76
CA ILE A 108 -1.78 -25.39 -6.59
C ILE A 108 -3.14 -24.89 -7.06
N PRO A 109 -4.27 -25.39 -6.52
CA PRO A 109 -5.60 -24.97 -6.96
C PRO A 109 -5.86 -23.50 -6.62
N LEU A 110 -6.59 -22.83 -7.52
CA LEU A 110 -7.12 -21.48 -7.31
C LEU A 110 -8.61 -21.55 -7.02
N GLU A 111 -9.04 -20.74 -6.07
CA GLU A 111 -10.45 -20.57 -5.72
C GLU A 111 -10.94 -19.31 -6.40
N GLU A 112 -11.88 -19.47 -7.34
CA GLU A 112 -12.49 -18.36 -8.07
C GLU A 112 -13.55 -17.67 -7.22
N ILE A 113 -13.62 -16.34 -7.32
CA ILE A 113 -14.74 -15.56 -6.79
C ILE A 113 -15.92 -15.83 -7.73
N LYS A 114 -16.94 -16.54 -7.24
CA LYS A 114 -18.17 -16.75 -8.01
C LYS A 114 -18.91 -15.42 -8.12
N SER A 115 -19.10 -14.93 -9.34
CA SER A 115 -20.02 -13.82 -9.58
C SER A 115 -21.45 -14.34 -9.39
N GLU A 116 -22.06 -14.09 -8.24
CA GLU A 116 -23.51 -14.13 -8.14
C GLU A 116 -24.05 -12.94 -8.94
N LYS A 117 -24.44 -13.19 -10.20
CA LYS A 117 -25.39 -12.34 -10.91
C LYS A 117 -26.75 -12.54 -10.26
N GLU A 118 -27.00 -11.95 -9.10
CA GLU A 118 -28.37 -11.72 -8.65
C GLU A 118 -28.89 -10.46 -9.35
N GLU A 119 -29.56 -10.67 -10.48
CA GLU A 119 -30.67 -9.81 -10.87
C GLU A 119 -31.71 -9.90 -9.76
N VAL A 120 -31.90 -8.82 -8.99
CA VAL A 120 -33.02 -8.70 -8.07
C VAL A 120 -34.29 -8.51 -8.89
N SER A 121 -34.83 -9.62 -9.41
CA SER A 121 -36.25 -9.74 -9.74
C SER A 121 -36.98 -10.16 -8.48
N VAL A 122 -37.86 -9.30 -7.96
CA VAL A 122 -38.77 -9.68 -6.88
C VAL A 122 -39.80 -10.65 -7.45
N PRO A 123 -39.96 -11.85 -6.86
CA PRO A 123 -41.32 -12.24 -6.52
C PRO A 123 -41.44 -12.84 -5.12
N ALA A 124 -42.70 -12.89 -4.70
CA ALA A 124 -43.16 -12.99 -3.34
C ALA A 124 -43.17 -14.42 -2.77
N ARG A 125 -42.84 -14.46 -1.47
CA ARG A 125 -43.47 -15.25 -0.38
C ARG A 125 -43.17 -16.75 -0.30
N GLY A 126 -42.64 -17.16 0.86
CA GLY A 126 -42.59 -18.57 1.28
C GLY A 126 -41.90 -18.84 2.62
N THR A 127 -42.51 -18.34 3.69
CA THR A 127 -42.31 -18.61 5.14
C THR A 127 -41.56 -19.89 5.59
N ALA A 128 -40.59 -19.75 6.51
CA ALA A 128 -40.38 -20.54 7.75
C ALA A 128 -39.27 -19.88 8.62
N PRO A 129 -39.23 -20.10 9.95
CA PRO A 129 -39.03 -19.02 10.92
C PRO A 129 -37.60 -18.85 11.47
N ALA A 130 -37.31 -17.58 11.80
CA ALA A 130 -36.52 -17.07 12.92
C ALA A 130 -35.27 -17.85 13.39
N GLU A 131 -34.10 -17.30 13.03
CA GLU A 131 -33.14 -16.86 14.05
C GLU A 131 -32.80 -15.38 13.82
N GLU A 132 -33.23 -14.53 14.75
CA GLU A 132 -32.93 -13.12 14.78
C GLU A 132 -31.47 -12.91 15.17
N GLY A 133 -30.68 -12.41 14.21
CA GLY A 133 -29.29 -11.99 14.45
C GLY A 133 -28.90 -10.86 13.50
N LYS A 134 -29.39 -9.64 13.77
CA LYS A 134 -28.92 -8.34 13.25
C LYS A 134 -28.31 -8.37 11.82
N VAL A 135 -29.11 -7.98 10.81
CA VAL A 135 -28.55 -7.51 9.53
C VAL A 135 -27.72 -6.27 9.82
N SER A 136 -26.39 -6.44 9.92
CA SER A 136 -25.46 -5.34 10.05
C SER A 136 -25.46 -4.59 8.74
N LYS A 137 -26.03 -3.38 8.71
CA LYS A 137 -25.85 -2.41 7.62
C LYS A 137 -24.33 -2.29 7.38
N GLU A 138 -23.85 -2.78 6.25
CA GLU A 138 -22.42 -2.87 6.00
C GLU A 138 -21.83 -1.45 5.98
N ASN A 139 -20.82 -1.23 6.81
CA ASN A 139 -20.30 0.09 7.16
C ASN A 139 -19.25 0.53 6.12
N HIS A 140 -19.44 1.71 5.52
CA HIS A 140 -18.58 2.25 4.45
C HIS A 140 -17.15 2.48 4.93
N PHE A 141 -16.97 2.93 6.18
CA PHE A 141 -15.64 3.10 6.76
C PHE A 141 -14.86 1.77 6.79
N ASN A 142 -15.49 0.69 7.28
CA ASN A 142 -14.86 -0.63 7.33
C ASN A 142 -14.53 -1.17 5.93
N LYS A 143 -15.40 -0.90 4.94
CA LYS A 143 -15.17 -1.27 3.55
C LYS A 143 -14.00 -0.48 2.94
N GLY A 144 -13.90 0.81 3.22
CA GLY A 144 -12.76 1.64 2.84
C GLY A 144 -11.45 1.15 3.47
N VAL A 145 -11.47 0.75 4.75
CA VAL A 145 -10.30 0.15 5.43
C VAL A 145 -9.88 -1.14 4.72
N SER A 146 -10.84 -1.99 4.34
CA SER A 146 -10.59 -3.22 3.58
C SER A 146 -9.95 -2.93 2.21
N PHE A 147 -10.45 -1.94 1.46
CA PHE A 147 -9.80 -1.54 0.21
C PHE A 147 -8.39 -0.97 0.41
N TYR A 148 -8.18 -0.19 1.48
CA TYR A 148 -6.88 0.38 1.81
C TYR A 148 -5.83 -0.70 2.16
N THR A 149 -6.19 -1.72 2.94
CA THR A 149 -5.29 -2.83 3.28
C THR A 149 -4.92 -3.64 2.04
N ARG A 150 -5.86 -3.76 1.08
CA ARG A 150 -5.67 -4.35 -0.25
C ARG A 150 -4.91 -3.46 -1.23
N ASN A 151 -4.55 -2.24 -0.81
CA ASN A 151 -3.88 -1.24 -1.64
C ASN A 151 -4.68 -0.82 -2.89
N LEU A 152 -6.01 -0.98 -2.84
CA LEU A 152 -6.99 -0.48 -3.80
C LEU A 152 -7.37 0.95 -3.38
N LEU A 153 -6.47 1.89 -3.65
CA LEU A 153 -6.51 3.22 -3.02
C LEU A 153 -7.66 4.08 -3.56
N GLU A 154 -8.00 3.94 -4.84
CA GLU A 154 -9.10 4.67 -5.46
C GLU A 154 -10.47 4.21 -4.93
N GLU A 155 -10.66 2.90 -4.73
CA GLU A 155 -11.85 2.31 -4.11
C GLU A 155 -11.94 2.67 -2.63
N ALA A 156 -10.80 2.63 -1.92
CA ALA A 156 -10.74 3.05 -0.52
C ALA A 156 -11.19 4.50 -0.36
N ILE A 157 -10.68 5.40 -1.21
CA ILE A 157 -11.07 6.82 -1.19
C ILE A 157 -12.57 6.98 -1.42
N LYS A 158 -13.15 6.29 -2.40
CA LYS A 158 -14.60 6.37 -2.66
C LYS A 158 -15.44 5.92 -1.46
N GLU A 159 -15.08 4.80 -0.84
CA GLU A 159 -15.81 4.32 0.35
C GLU A 159 -15.61 5.26 1.56
N PHE A 160 -14.44 5.86 1.71
CA PHE A 160 -14.22 6.87 2.74
C PHE A 160 -14.99 8.18 2.48
N GLU A 161 -15.12 8.61 1.23
CA GLU A 161 -15.97 9.75 0.86
C GLU A 161 -17.45 9.48 1.15
N LEU A 162 -17.92 8.24 0.93
CA LEU A 162 -19.26 7.81 1.33
C LEU A 162 -19.41 7.73 2.86
N ALA A 163 -18.42 7.18 3.56
CA ALA A 163 -18.41 7.13 5.02
C ALA A 163 -18.47 8.53 5.65
N MET A 164 -17.83 9.53 5.03
CA MET A 164 -17.92 10.92 5.49
C MET A 164 -19.36 11.47 5.48
N GLN A 165 -20.22 10.98 4.58
CA GLN A 165 -21.60 11.44 4.44
C GLN A 165 -22.56 10.64 5.33
N GLU A 166 -22.34 9.33 5.43
CA GLU A 166 -23.26 8.38 6.08
C GLU A 166 -22.87 8.05 7.53
N GLU A 167 -21.62 8.32 7.93
CA GLU A 167 -21.04 7.97 9.24
C GLU A 167 -20.35 9.18 9.90
N PRO A 168 -21.14 10.18 10.37
CA PRO A 168 -20.58 11.41 10.92
C PRO A 168 -19.75 11.20 12.20
N ASP A 169 -19.92 10.09 12.90
CA ASP A 169 -19.11 9.70 14.06
C ASP A 169 -17.70 9.21 13.69
N LYS A 170 -17.43 9.03 12.40
CA LYS A 170 -16.14 8.57 11.86
C LYS A 170 -15.33 9.66 11.19
N GLU A 171 -15.79 10.91 11.19
CA GLU A 171 -15.18 12.02 10.45
C GLU A 171 -13.65 12.12 10.66
N LEU A 172 -13.19 12.04 11.93
CA LEU A 172 -11.77 12.07 12.28
C LEU A 172 -10.99 10.91 11.67
N GLN A 173 -11.53 9.69 11.79
CA GLN A 173 -10.90 8.47 11.28
C GLN A 173 -10.91 8.45 9.76
N VAL A 174 -11.97 8.94 9.11
CA VAL A 174 -12.08 9.06 7.66
C VAL A 174 -10.99 10.00 7.12
N HIS A 175 -10.83 11.20 7.70
CA HIS A 175 -9.75 12.12 7.30
C HIS A 175 -8.36 11.50 7.45
N ASN A 176 -8.12 10.77 8.54
CA ASN A 176 -6.87 10.05 8.73
C ASN A 176 -6.64 9.00 7.62
N MET A 177 -7.67 8.23 7.28
CA MET A 177 -7.57 7.19 6.26
C MET A 177 -7.43 7.76 4.83
N LEU A 178 -8.15 8.83 4.49
CA LEU A 178 -7.97 9.55 3.23
C LEU A 178 -6.56 10.12 3.10
N GLY A 179 -6.04 10.73 4.16
CA GLY A 179 -4.66 11.23 4.20
C GLY A 179 -3.63 10.12 3.98
N LEU A 180 -3.83 8.95 4.58
CA LEU A 180 -3.00 7.77 4.37
C LEU A 180 -3.08 7.23 2.92
N CYS A 181 -4.28 7.24 2.32
CA CYS A 181 -4.46 6.86 0.90
C CYS A 181 -3.67 7.78 -0.02
N PHE A 182 -3.83 9.10 0.14
CA PHE A 182 -3.10 10.09 -0.66
C PHE A 182 -1.59 10.01 -0.44
N MET A 183 -1.15 9.78 0.80
CA MET A 183 0.28 9.60 1.10
C MET A 183 0.85 8.36 0.39
N LYS A 184 0.10 7.24 0.36
CA LYS A 184 0.48 6.04 -0.40
C LYS A 184 0.49 6.26 -1.91
N GLN A 185 -0.42 7.08 -2.44
CA GLN A 185 -0.42 7.48 -3.85
C GLN A 185 0.75 8.42 -4.21
N GLY A 186 1.42 9.01 -3.21
CA GLY A 186 2.44 10.05 -3.41
C GLY A 186 1.87 11.46 -3.59
N SER A 187 0.56 11.62 -3.42
CA SER A 187 -0.16 12.89 -3.46
C SER A 187 -0.01 13.63 -2.13
N TYR A 188 1.20 14.07 -1.81
CA TYR A 188 1.54 14.58 -0.48
C TYR A 188 0.76 15.84 -0.09
N GLU A 189 0.47 16.74 -1.03
CA GLU A 189 -0.32 17.95 -0.78
C GLU A 189 -1.75 17.61 -0.35
N LYS A 190 -2.39 16.64 -1.02
CA LYS A 190 -3.74 16.17 -0.65
C LYS A 190 -3.73 15.46 0.70
N ALA A 191 -2.70 14.66 0.98
CA ALA A 191 -2.56 14.01 2.27
C ALA A 191 -2.41 15.03 3.42
N ILE A 192 -1.61 16.08 3.21
CA ILE A 192 -1.47 17.19 4.17
C ILE A 192 -2.81 17.88 4.40
N GLU A 193 -3.57 18.15 3.35
CA GLU A 193 -4.90 18.76 3.43
C GLU A 193 -5.86 17.91 4.28
N GLU A 194 -5.96 16.61 4.00
CA GLU A 194 -6.83 15.71 4.74
C GLU A 194 -6.44 15.56 6.21
N PHE A 195 -5.14 15.43 6.51
CA PHE A 195 -4.70 15.41 7.90
C PHE A 195 -5.00 16.72 8.64
N LYS A 196 -4.88 17.88 7.97
CA LYS A 196 -5.26 19.17 8.57
C LYS A 196 -6.76 19.26 8.83
N LYS A 197 -7.62 18.84 7.89
CA LYS A 197 -9.07 18.76 8.12
C LYS A 197 -9.42 17.88 9.31
N GLY A 198 -8.76 16.72 9.43
CA GLY A 198 -8.91 15.85 10.61
C GLY A 198 -8.53 16.54 11.92
N LEU A 199 -7.49 17.37 11.93
CA LEU A 199 -7.10 18.16 13.11
C LEU A 199 -8.07 19.32 13.43
N GLU A 200 -8.94 19.70 12.49
CA GLU A 200 -9.98 20.72 12.67
C GLU A 200 -11.32 20.12 13.15
N CYS A 201 -11.50 18.80 13.07
CA CYS A 201 -12.67 18.10 13.61
C CYS A 201 -12.84 18.39 15.11
N LYS A 202 -14.09 18.48 15.58
CA LYS A 202 -14.41 18.78 16.98
C LYS A 202 -15.09 17.59 17.65
N GLY A 203 -14.94 17.47 18.97
CA GLY A 203 -15.65 16.46 19.76
C GLY A 203 -14.88 15.16 19.99
N TYR A 204 -13.61 15.10 19.63
CA TYR A 204 -12.72 13.98 19.91
C TYR A 204 -11.75 14.33 21.06
N GLU A 205 -11.19 13.32 21.71
CA GLU A 205 -10.17 13.49 22.74
C GLU A 205 -8.80 13.80 22.13
N GLU A 206 -7.96 14.55 22.85
CA GLU A 206 -6.60 14.94 22.42
C GLU A 206 -5.76 13.74 21.93
N LYS A 207 -5.91 12.58 22.56
CA LYS A 207 -5.21 11.33 22.20
C LYS A 207 -5.57 10.82 20.80
N GLU A 208 -6.78 11.08 20.34
CA GLU A 208 -7.28 10.62 19.04
C GLU A 208 -6.64 11.42 17.89
N TYR A 209 -6.33 12.69 18.14
CA TYR A 209 -5.62 13.54 17.18
C TYR A 209 -4.13 13.21 17.04
N GLN A 210 -3.51 12.53 18.01
CA GLN A 210 -2.08 12.21 17.97
C GLN A 210 -1.69 11.41 16.72
N GLY A 211 -2.58 10.51 16.24
CA GLY A 211 -2.36 9.77 15.00
C GLY A 211 -2.32 10.64 13.76
N LEU A 212 -3.21 11.62 13.68
CA LEU A 212 -3.24 12.62 12.61
C LEU A 212 -2.00 13.51 12.67
N GLN A 213 -1.61 14.01 13.85
CA GLN A 213 -0.40 14.82 14.03
C GLN A 213 0.85 14.05 13.59
N TYR A 214 0.98 12.79 14.01
CA TYR A 214 2.09 11.95 13.63
C TYR A 214 2.15 11.69 12.12
N ASN A 215 1.00 11.37 11.50
CA ASN A 215 0.93 11.15 10.06
C ASN A 215 1.17 12.44 9.26
N LEU A 216 0.74 13.59 9.78
CA LEU A 216 1.05 14.91 9.22
C LEU A 216 2.57 15.17 9.22
N GLY A 217 3.25 14.89 10.34
CA GLY A 217 4.71 14.98 10.41
C GLY A 217 5.39 14.05 9.40
N ARG A 218 4.88 12.82 9.23
CA ARG A 218 5.42 11.85 8.26
C ARG A 218 5.25 12.30 6.81
N VAL A 219 4.11 12.89 6.45
CA VAL A 219 3.92 13.39 5.09
C VAL A 219 4.74 14.65 4.83
N TYR A 220 4.95 15.51 5.83
CA TYR A 220 5.90 16.62 5.72
C TYR A 220 7.33 16.12 5.51
N GLU A 221 7.78 15.09 6.25
CA GLU A 221 9.08 14.46 6.03
C GLU A 221 9.18 13.87 4.62
N ALA A 222 8.15 13.14 4.17
CA ALA A 222 8.11 12.53 2.84
C ALA A 222 8.08 13.54 1.68
N SER A 223 7.47 14.71 1.89
CA SER A 223 7.44 15.81 0.90
C SER A 223 8.66 16.75 0.97
N GLY A 224 9.63 16.46 1.85
CA GLY A 224 10.85 17.26 2.00
C GLY A 224 10.67 18.56 2.80
N LYS A 225 9.49 18.77 3.40
CA LYS A 225 9.17 19.90 4.28
C LYS A 225 9.68 19.62 5.71
N ILE A 226 11.01 19.55 5.83
CA ILE A 226 11.71 19.08 7.03
C ILE A 226 11.43 19.94 8.26
N LYS A 227 11.32 21.26 8.08
CA LYS A 227 11.05 22.19 9.18
C LYS A 227 9.66 21.98 9.77
N GLU A 228 8.65 21.91 8.90
CA GLU A 228 7.27 21.66 9.27
C GLU A 228 7.12 20.26 9.91
N ALA A 229 7.80 19.25 9.38
CA ALA A 229 7.83 17.92 9.99
C ALA A 229 8.40 17.96 11.42
N LEU A 230 9.51 18.68 11.61
CA LEU A 230 10.17 18.81 12.90
C LEU A 230 9.29 19.53 13.93
N GLU A 231 8.63 20.63 13.52
CA GLU A 231 7.69 21.36 14.39
C GLU A 231 6.57 20.44 14.88
N ILE A 232 5.92 19.72 13.97
CA ILE A 232 4.82 18.79 14.31
C ILE A 232 5.30 17.66 15.24
N PHE A 233 6.44 17.04 14.94
CA PHE A 233 6.98 15.99 15.80
C PHE A 233 7.43 16.51 17.17
N LYS A 234 7.95 17.74 17.26
CA LYS A 234 8.30 18.39 18.55
C LYS A 234 7.07 18.63 19.40
N GLU A 235 5.98 19.12 18.80
CA GLU A 235 4.72 19.32 19.52
C GLU A 235 4.16 18.00 20.04
N LEU A 236 4.15 16.95 19.20
CA LEU A 236 3.70 15.63 19.60
C LEU A 236 4.58 15.02 20.69
N TYR A 237 5.90 15.13 20.58
CA TYR A 237 6.85 14.66 21.60
C TYR A 237 6.67 15.37 22.95
N LYS A 238 6.34 16.67 22.96
CA LYS A 238 6.03 17.40 24.21
C LYS A 238 4.77 16.87 24.90
N LYS A 239 3.78 16.41 24.14
CA LYS A 239 2.51 15.86 24.66
C LYS A 239 2.66 14.41 25.10
N ASP A 240 3.24 13.59 24.24
CA ASP A 240 3.49 12.17 24.49
C ASP A 240 4.87 11.76 23.92
N PRO A 241 5.91 11.74 24.77
CA PRO A 241 7.25 11.33 24.37
C PRO A 241 7.34 9.87 23.87
N LYS A 242 6.39 9.02 24.24
CA LYS A 242 6.38 7.58 23.91
C LYS A 242 5.49 7.25 22.71
N TYR A 243 4.92 8.26 22.07
CA TYR A 243 4.07 8.06 20.91
C TYR A 243 4.88 7.54 19.72
N GLN A 244 4.74 6.24 19.41
CA GLN A 244 5.44 5.57 18.32
C GLN A 244 6.97 5.80 18.34
N ASP A 245 7.56 6.26 17.24
CA ASP A 245 8.99 6.57 17.08
C ASP A 245 9.28 8.09 17.11
N VAL A 246 8.39 8.90 17.73
CA VAL A 246 8.47 10.37 17.65
C VAL A 246 9.79 10.93 18.21
N GLU A 247 10.29 10.36 19.30
CA GLU A 247 11.59 10.76 19.89
C GLU A 247 12.74 10.55 18.90
N GLN A 248 12.78 9.40 18.21
CA GLN A 248 13.82 9.12 17.23
C GLN A 248 13.70 10.04 16.01
N ARG A 249 12.47 10.36 15.58
CA ARG A 249 12.23 11.30 14.47
C ARG A 249 12.70 12.71 14.79
N VAL A 250 12.38 13.24 15.97
CA VAL A 250 12.86 14.56 16.41
C VAL A 250 14.38 14.61 16.40
N LYS A 251 15.05 13.66 17.05
CA LYS A 251 16.52 13.59 17.10
C LYS A 251 17.15 13.55 15.70
N LYS A 252 16.59 12.72 14.81
CA LYS A 252 17.06 12.58 13.42
C LYS A 252 16.92 13.89 12.64
N LEU A 253 15.77 14.56 12.75
CA LEU A 253 15.48 15.78 11.99
C LEU A 253 16.26 16.99 12.54
N GLU A 254 16.48 17.09 13.85
CA GLU A 254 17.36 18.12 14.44
C GLU A 254 18.82 17.95 13.99
N ALA A 255 19.31 16.71 13.95
CA ALA A 255 20.65 16.42 13.44
C ALA A 255 20.80 16.78 11.94
N ALA A 256 19.72 16.60 11.16
CA ALA A 256 19.68 16.98 9.75
C ALA A 256 19.61 18.50 9.54
N GLU A 257 18.91 19.24 10.41
CA GLU A 257 18.82 20.70 10.35
C GLU A 257 20.13 21.39 10.80
N GLY A 258 20.86 20.79 11.76
CA GLY A 258 22.15 21.28 12.25
C GLY A 258 23.37 20.88 11.41
N ALA A 259 23.22 20.01 10.41
CA ALA A 259 24.32 19.56 9.58
C ALA A 259 24.75 20.65 8.56
N PRO A 260 26.05 20.99 8.47
CA PRO A 260 26.53 21.94 7.46
C PRO A 260 26.27 21.37 6.06
N ALA A 261 25.79 22.22 5.14
CA ALA A 261 25.49 21.82 3.77
C ALA A 261 26.69 21.09 3.14
N PRO A 262 26.46 19.98 2.39
CA PRO A 262 27.55 19.19 1.82
C PRO A 262 28.41 20.08 0.92
N ARG A 263 29.73 20.13 1.22
CA ARG A 263 30.69 20.91 0.44
C ARG A 263 30.64 20.44 -1.02
N LYS A 264 30.32 21.34 -1.94
CA LYS A 264 30.38 21.08 -3.39
C LYS A 264 31.84 20.86 -3.78
N ILE A 265 32.25 19.60 -3.93
CA ILE A 265 33.56 19.25 -4.49
C ILE A 265 33.46 19.41 -6.01
N LYS A 266 34.13 20.43 -6.56
CA LYS A 266 34.33 20.54 -8.01
C LYS A 266 35.37 19.49 -8.40
N ILE A 267 34.93 18.44 -9.10
CA ILE A 267 35.83 17.51 -9.78
C ILE A 267 36.09 18.09 -11.17
N SER A 268 37.26 18.67 -11.38
CA SER A 268 37.76 19.03 -12.71
C SER A 268 38.48 17.81 -13.29
N TYR A 269 37.96 17.27 -14.39
CA TYR A 269 38.66 16.25 -15.15
C TYR A 269 39.81 16.91 -15.93
N VAL A 270 41.02 16.34 -15.81
CA VAL A 270 42.20 16.67 -16.62
C VAL A 270 42.19 15.80 -17.86
#